data_AF-A0A843WW74-F1
#
_entry.id   AF-A0A843WW74-F1
#
_cell.length_a   1.000
_cell.length_b   1.000
_cell.length_c   1.000
_cell.angle_alpha   90.00
_cell.angle_beta   90.00
_cell.angle_gamma   90.00
#
_symmetry.space_group_name_H-M   'P 1'
#
loop_
_entity.id
_entity.type
_entity.pdbx_description
1 polymer ?
#
loop_
_entity_poly.entity_id
_entity_poly.type
_entity_poly.pdbx_seq_one_letter_code
_entity_poly.pdbx_strand_id
1 'polypeptide(L)'
;MAATSISASIVLLSFFIVSSAILAAADKHGVRGIHDRGRKKTTHLQFYFQELSSGPNMSVVRVAQTNTTDATPASFGAVSVADNPLTEGPELSSKLVGRVQGMYAAASQEQFTLLLALNFVFTEGKYNGSVLTMVGRNPVFESVREVPVLGGTGYFRLARGYALLRTYRMDQSTGLVTVGYNVTHERGIHLAEKKTTQLHFYFQEISAGPNPSVVLVAKANTTDASPSSFGSVFVADNPLTEGPELTSKPVGRAQGMYAAASQEEFATMMSINFVLTEGEYNGSVLTMLGRNPIAQHVREMPIIGGSGYFRLAWGYAVLRTHKLDPAAGLVTVEYNVTVIHP
;
A
#
# COMPACT_ATOMS: atom_id res chain seq x y z
N MET A 1 18.46 46.54 39.74
CA MET A 1 19.26 45.87 38.71
C MET A 1 19.13 44.37 38.91
N ALA A 2 18.63 43.67 37.88
CA ALA A 2 18.78 42.26 37.49
C ALA A 2 18.94 41.16 38.58
N ALA A 3 18.39 39.96 38.45
CA ALA A 3 17.38 39.37 37.59
C ALA A 3 17.05 38.02 38.26
N THR A 4 15.77 37.67 38.23
CA THR A 4 15.23 36.36 38.55
C THR A 4 15.89 35.23 37.75
N SER A 5 16.36 34.16 38.41
CA SER A 5 16.52 32.84 37.79
C SER A 5 15.89 31.76 38.67
N ILE A 6 14.67 31.37 38.30
CA ILE A 6 14.10 30.07 38.66
C ILE A 6 14.10 29.32 37.34
N SER A 7 15.09 28.45 37.10
CA SER A 7 15.05 27.53 35.95
C SER A 7 14.36 26.24 36.35
N ALA A 8 13.25 26.01 35.68
CA ALA A 8 12.47 24.79 35.64
C ALA A 8 13.34 23.55 35.38
N SER A 9 12.97 22.43 36.01
CA SER A 9 12.53 21.18 35.34
C SER A 9 12.76 19.96 36.23
N ILE A 10 11.92 19.79 37.25
CA ILE A 10 11.61 18.48 37.82
C ILE A 10 10.18 18.17 37.39
N VAL A 11 10.03 17.54 36.23
CA VAL A 11 8.83 16.79 35.84
C VAL A 11 9.31 15.46 35.28
N LEU A 12 9.81 14.62 36.18
CA LEU A 12 9.88 13.19 35.96
C LEU A 12 8.69 12.57 36.70
N LEU A 13 8.00 11.68 35.98
CA LEU A 13 7.26 10.56 36.57
C LEU A 13 5.91 10.86 37.24
N SER A 14 4.91 11.26 36.44
CA SER A 14 3.50 11.22 36.87
C SER A 14 2.51 10.95 35.73
N PHE A 15 2.66 9.80 35.05
CA PHE A 15 1.59 9.22 34.22
C PHE A 15 1.57 7.67 34.22
N PHE A 16 2.02 7.07 35.32
CA PHE A 16 1.69 5.68 35.66
C PHE A 16 0.97 5.71 37.01
N ILE A 17 -0.13 4.96 37.12
CA ILE A 17 -1.04 4.84 38.29
C ILE A 17 -2.27 5.78 38.25
N VAL A 18 -3.13 5.61 37.24
CA VAL A 18 -4.61 5.53 37.35
C VAL A 18 -5.06 4.77 36.09
N SER A 19 -5.22 3.44 36.08
CA SER A 19 -6.53 2.82 36.27
C SER A 19 -6.39 1.30 36.15
N SER A 20 -5.91 0.65 37.23
CA SER A 20 -5.98 -0.80 37.41
C SER A 20 -7.34 -1.24 38.00
N ALA A 21 -8.34 -0.36 38.01
CA ALA A 21 -9.65 -0.57 38.64
C ALA A 21 -10.87 -0.50 37.69
N ILE A 22 -10.67 -0.34 36.36
CA ILE A 22 -11.76 -0.46 35.37
C ILE A 22 -11.77 -1.84 34.68
N LEU A 23 -10.81 -2.72 34.97
CA LEU A 23 -10.71 -4.05 34.35
C LEU A 23 -11.51 -5.17 35.06
N ALA A 24 -12.48 -4.83 35.92
CA ALA A 24 -13.25 -5.81 36.69
C ALA A 24 -14.78 -5.70 36.54
N ALA A 25 -15.26 -5.12 35.43
CA ALA A 25 -16.69 -5.10 35.08
C ALA A 25 -16.93 -5.32 33.58
N ALA A 26 -16.23 -6.29 32.99
CA ALA A 26 -16.59 -6.87 31.69
C ALA A 26 -16.64 -8.39 31.85
N ASP A 27 -17.62 -8.86 32.63
CA ASP A 27 -17.88 -10.28 32.79
C ASP A 27 -18.97 -10.75 31.83
N LYS A 28 -18.81 -12.01 31.41
CA LYS A 28 -19.80 -12.89 30.77
C LYS A 28 -20.06 -12.74 29.27
N HIS A 29 -19.05 -12.95 28.43
CA HIS A 29 -19.21 -13.83 27.26
C HIS A 29 -17.94 -14.68 27.13
N GLY A 30 -18.03 -15.93 27.58
CA GLY A 30 -16.91 -16.86 27.60
C GLY A 30 -16.26 -16.99 26.22
N VAL A 31 -14.93 -16.95 26.20
CA VAL A 31 -14.13 -17.44 25.08
C VAL A 31 -14.28 -18.96 25.08
N ARG A 32 -15.41 -19.43 24.56
CA ARG A 32 -15.55 -20.81 24.11
C ARG A 32 -14.78 -20.86 22.80
N GLY A 33 -13.62 -21.51 22.80
CA GLY A 33 -12.90 -21.84 21.57
C GLY A 33 -13.83 -22.65 20.67
N ILE A 34 -14.48 -21.99 19.71
CA ILE A 34 -15.18 -22.68 18.64
C ILE A 34 -14.11 -23.09 17.66
N HIS A 35 -13.65 -24.33 17.79
CA HIS A 35 -13.17 -25.09 16.64
C HIS A 35 -14.34 -25.20 15.64
N ASP A 36 -14.54 -24.17 14.82
CA ASP A 36 -15.40 -24.25 13.64
C ASP A 36 -14.55 -24.94 12.55
N ARG A 37 -14.28 -26.24 12.75
CA ARG A 37 -13.76 -27.09 11.69
C ARG A 37 -14.92 -27.33 10.74
N GLY A 38 -14.92 -26.67 9.58
CA GLY A 38 -15.54 -27.28 8.39
C GLY A 38 -16.47 -26.44 7.51
N ARG A 39 -16.56 -25.10 7.63
CA ARG A 39 -17.34 -24.35 6.63
C ARG A 39 -16.63 -23.09 6.14
N LYS A 40 -16.34 -23.05 4.83
CA LYS A 40 -15.91 -21.84 4.09
C LYS A 40 -16.87 -20.71 4.42
N LYS A 41 -16.46 -19.76 5.27
CA LYS A 41 -17.21 -18.52 5.50
C LYS A 41 -16.62 -17.44 4.60
N THR A 42 -16.87 -17.58 3.31
CA THR A 42 -16.65 -16.50 2.35
C THR A 42 -17.71 -15.43 2.63
N THR A 43 -17.26 -14.19 2.79
CA THR A 43 -18.13 -13.02 2.95
C THR A 43 -18.01 -12.17 1.71
N HIS A 44 -19.16 -11.79 1.15
CA HIS A 44 -19.25 -10.84 0.05
C HIS A 44 -19.79 -9.51 0.58
N LEU A 45 -19.14 -8.41 0.22
CA LEU A 45 -19.56 -7.06 0.54
C LEU A 45 -19.62 -6.25 -0.74
N GLN A 46 -20.61 -5.38 -0.83
CA GLN A 46 -20.71 -4.37 -1.88
C GLN A 46 -20.93 -3.01 -1.23
N PHE A 47 -20.15 -2.03 -1.67
CA PHE A 47 -20.21 -0.65 -1.22
C PHE A 47 -19.56 0.27 -2.26
N TYR A 48 -19.74 1.57 -2.10
CA TYR A 48 -19.22 2.58 -3.02
C TYR A 48 -18.45 3.63 -2.23
N PHE A 49 -17.27 4.03 -2.69
CA PHE A 49 -16.67 5.27 -2.17
C PHE A 49 -16.99 6.43 -3.10
N GLN A 50 -17.13 7.60 -2.48
CA GLN A 50 -17.35 8.88 -3.14
C GLN A 50 -16.10 9.74 -2.93
N GLU A 51 -15.43 10.14 -3.99
CA GLU A 51 -14.28 11.03 -3.93
C GLU A 51 -14.61 12.37 -4.57
N LEU A 52 -14.29 13.45 -3.87
CA LEU A 52 -14.42 14.83 -4.33
C LEU A 52 -13.04 15.46 -4.37
N SER A 53 -12.54 15.72 -5.57
CA SER A 53 -11.21 16.29 -5.80
C SER A 53 -11.21 17.80 -6.07
N SER A 54 -12.38 18.45 -6.02
CA SER A 54 -12.51 19.90 -6.12
C SER A 54 -13.66 20.44 -5.25
N GLY A 55 -13.70 21.76 -5.08
CA GLY A 55 -14.71 22.45 -4.26
C GLY A 55 -14.33 22.61 -2.77
N PRO A 56 -15.21 23.22 -1.96
CA PRO A 56 -14.91 23.52 -0.55
C PRO A 56 -14.86 22.28 0.36
N ASN A 57 -15.44 21.16 -0.08
CA ASN A 57 -15.59 19.92 0.69
C ASN A 57 -14.81 18.76 0.06
N MET A 58 -13.60 19.03 -0.45
CA MET A 58 -12.74 17.98 -1.01
C MET A 58 -12.49 16.88 0.02
N SER A 59 -12.59 15.63 -0.44
CA SER A 59 -12.31 14.44 0.38
C SER A 59 -10.92 13.86 0.09
N VAL A 60 -10.23 14.41 -0.92
CA VAL A 60 -8.85 14.07 -1.27
C VAL A 60 -8.01 15.33 -1.38
N VAL A 61 -6.76 15.26 -0.90
CA VAL A 61 -5.77 16.33 -1.05
C VAL A 61 -4.48 15.73 -1.57
N ARG A 62 -3.89 16.34 -2.61
CA ARG A 62 -2.53 16.02 -3.05
C ARG A 62 -1.53 16.63 -2.06
N VAL A 63 -0.70 15.80 -1.46
CA VAL A 63 0.22 16.18 -0.36
C VAL A 63 1.69 16.16 -0.75
N ALA A 64 2.04 15.48 -1.84
CA ALA A 64 3.40 15.44 -2.36
C ALA A 64 3.39 15.25 -3.87
N GLN A 65 4.39 15.83 -4.55
CA GLN A 65 4.60 15.74 -5.99
C GLN A 65 6.01 16.24 -6.34
N THR A 66 6.46 15.94 -7.55
CA THR A 66 7.65 16.57 -8.14
C THR A 66 7.24 17.69 -9.13
N ASN A 67 8.18 18.56 -9.49
CA ASN A 67 7.96 19.64 -10.45
C ASN A 67 7.60 19.14 -11.86
N THR A 68 7.90 17.87 -12.18
CA THR A 68 7.54 17.23 -13.45
C THR A 68 6.21 16.49 -13.41
N THR A 69 5.60 16.29 -12.23
CA THR A 69 4.40 15.45 -12.06
C THR A 69 3.28 15.85 -13.00
N ASP A 70 2.92 17.13 -13.04
CA ASP A 70 1.80 17.64 -13.86
C ASP A 70 2.12 17.67 -15.36
N ALA A 71 3.41 17.58 -15.74
CA ALA A 71 3.83 17.47 -17.13
C ALA A 71 3.80 16.02 -17.65
N THR A 72 3.68 15.03 -16.77
CA THR A 72 3.58 13.62 -17.17
C THR A 72 2.12 13.22 -17.47
N PRO A 73 1.85 12.46 -18.55
CA PRO A 73 0.50 11.99 -18.85
C PRO A 73 -0.16 11.15 -17.74
N ALA A 74 0.67 10.47 -16.94
CA ALA A 74 0.23 9.59 -15.85
C ALA A 74 0.24 10.26 -14.47
N SER A 75 0.52 11.58 -14.37
CA SER A 75 0.72 12.29 -13.10
C SER A 75 1.72 11.59 -12.17
N PHE A 76 2.76 10.99 -12.73
CA PHE A 76 3.74 10.18 -12.02
C PHE A 76 4.35 10.96 -10.85
N GLY A 77 4.39 10.33 -9.67
CA GLY A 77 4.88 10.95 -8.45
C GLY A 77 3.86 11.78 -7.66
N ALA A 78 2.62 11.93 -8.15
CA ALA A 78 1.56 12.52 -7.33
C ALA A 78 1.21 11.59 -6.17
N VAL A 79 1.21 12.11 -4.93
CA VAL A 79 0.75 11.40 -3.73
C VAL A 79 -0.40 12.18 -3.11
N SER A 80 -1.50 11.48 -2.83
CA SER A 80 -2.69 12.05 -2.23
C SER A 80 -3.08 11.32 -0.95
N VAL A 81 -3.67 12.05 -0.02
CA VAL A 81 -4.38 11.50 1.14
C VAL A 81 -5.88 11.62 0.90
N ALA A 82 -6.62 10.60 1.31
CA ALA A 82 -8.05 10.53 1.12
C ALA A 82 -8.76 10.21 2.44
N ASP A 83 -9.92 10.84 2.61
CA ASP A 83 -10.92 10.52 3.61
C ASP A 83 -12.30 10.62 2.95
N ASN A 84 -12.64 9.57 2.18
CA ASN A 84 -13.79 9.52 1.29
C ASN A 84 -15.01 8.91 2.01
N PRO A 85 -16.23 9.45 1.83
CA PRO A 85 -17.46 8.76 2.24
C PRO A 85 -17.59 7.36 1.63
N LEU A 86 -18.04 6.39 2.44
CA LEU A 86 -18.40 5.04 2.00
C LEU A 86 -19.91 4.84 2.11
N THR A 87 -20.58 4.51 1.00
CA THR A 87 -22.05 4.43 0.90
C THR A 87 -22.53 3.04 0.44
N GLU A 88 -23.78 2.70 0.77
CA GLU A 88 -24.41 1.42 0.34
C GLU A 88 -24.68 1.38 -1.18
N GLY A 89 -25.00 2.53 -1.77
CA GLY A 89 -25.28 2.70 -3.20
C GLY A 89 -24.41 3.78 -3.86
N PRO A 90 -24.47 3.87 -5.20
CA PRO A 90 -23.60 4.77 -5.97
C PRO A 90 -23.97 6.25 -5.87
N GLU A 91 -25.22 6.56 -5.51
CA GLU A 91 -25.69 7.95 -5.39
C GLU A 91 -25.12 8.64 -4.15
N LEU A 92 -24.80 9.94 -4.26
CA LEU A 92 -24.30 10.75 -3.14
C LEU A 92 -25.27 10.82 -1.95
N SER A 93 -26.57 10.68 -2.21
CA SER A 93 -27.62 10.67 -1.18
C SER A 93 -27.80 9.29 -0.52
N SER A 94 -27.06 8.27 -0.98
CA SER A 94 -27.13 6.93 -0.40
C SER A 94 -26.64 6.91 1.03
N LYS A 95 -27.12 5.92 1.80
CA LYS A 95 -26.78 5.76 3.21
C LYS A 95 -25.27 5.63 3.39
N LEU A 96 -24.71 6.52 4.21
CA LEU A 96 -23.34 6.45 4.67
C LEU A 96 -23.19 5.24 5.60
N VAL A 97 -22.18 4.41 5.34
CA VAL A 97 -21.85 3.21 6.14
C VAL A 97 -20.42 3.21 6.67
N GLY A 98 -19.63 4.22 6.31
CA GLY A 98 -18.27 4.33 6.76
C GLY A 98 -17.44 5.39 6.03
N ARG A 99 -16.12 5.22 6.11
CA ARG A 99 -15.11 6.07 5.48
C ARG A 99 -14.04 5.21 4.79
N VAL A 100 -13.45 5.74 3.73
CA VAL A 100 -12.25 5.19 3.11
C VAL A 100 -11.10 6.14 3.36
N GLN A 101 -10.14 5.71 4.17
CA GLN A 101 -9.07 6.53 4.72
C GLN A 101 -7.71 5.98 4.34
N GLY A 102 -6.80 6.84 3.93
CA GLY A 102 -5.43 6.45 3.67
C GLY A 102 -4.79 7.31 2.61
N MET A 103 -3.94 6.69 1.80
CA MET A 103 -3.17 7.38 0.77
C MET A 103 -3.08 6.56 -0.50
N TYR A 104 -2.76 7.24 -1.60
CA TYR A 104 -2.39 6.61 -2.84
C TYR A 104 -1.37 7.44 -3.61
N ALA A 105 -0.59 6.77 -4.46
CA ALA A 105 0.43 7.38 -5.29
C ALA A 105 0.26 7.00 -6.76
N ALA A 106 0.37 7.95 -7.68
CA ALA A 106 0.44 7.70 -9.11
C ALA A 106 1.81 7.09 -9.44
N ALA A 107 1.83 5.77 -9.57
CA ALA A 107 3.03 4.95 -9.52
C ALA A 107 3.38 4.28 -10.86
N SER A 108 2.79 4.76 -11.96
CA SER A 108 3.21 4.38 -13.31
C SER A 108 3.51 5.61 -14.15
N GLN A 109 4.51 5.49 -15.02
CA GLN A 109 4.91 6.50 -16.00
C GLN A 109 4.10 6.43 -17.29
N GLU A 110 3.51 5.28 -17.58
CA GLU A 110 2.84 5.01 -18.86
C GLU A 110 1.33 5.31 -18.81
N GLN A 111 0.67 4.95 -17.72
CA GLN A 111 -0.78 5.07 -17.56
C GLN A 111 -1.13 5.56 -16.16
N PHE A 112 -2.24 6.28 -16.00
CA PHE A 112 -2.72 6.72 -14.69
C PHE A 112 -3.11 5.52 -13.81
N THR A 113 -2.13 5.06 -13.02
CA THR A 113 -2.20 3.85 -12.20
C THR A 113 -1.79 4.22 -10.79
N LEU A 114 -2.64 3.87 -9.83
CA LEU A 114 -2.41 4.16 -8.43
C LEU A 114 -1.84 2.95 -7.69
N LEU A 115 -0.85 3.15 -6.84
CA LEU A 115 -0.65 2.32 -5.66
C LEU A 115 -1.67 2.79 -4.60
N LEU A 116 -2.60 1.92 -4.22
CA LEU A 116 -3.52 2.17 -3.11
C LEU A 116 -2.92 1.68 -1.79
N ALA A 117 -3.13 2.44 -0.72
CA ALA A 117 -2.95 2.00 0.66
C ALA A 117 -4.10 2.57 1.50
N LEU A 118 -5.23 1.83 1.54
CA LEU A 118 -6.51 2.32 2.04
C LEU A 118 -7.12 1.41 3.10
N ASN A 119 -7.73 2.05 4.10
CA ASN A 119 -8.56 1.43 5.13
C ASN A 119 -10.03 1.76 4.86
N PHE A 120 -10.88 0.75 4.86
CA PHE A 120 -12.33 0.86 4.75
C PHE A 120 -12.89 0.70 6.15
N VAL A 121 -13.21 1.83 6.79
CA VAL A 121 -13.66 1.95 8.18
C VAL A 121 -15.18 1.94 8.21
N PHE A 122 -15.76 0.86 8.72
CA PHE A 122 -17.22 0.73 8.80
C PHE A 122 -17.74 1.31 10.12
N THR A 123 -18.79 2.13 10.04
CA THR A 123 -19.38 2.83 11.20
C THR A 123 -20.83 2.43 11.47
N GLU A 124 -21.37 1.51 10.68
CA GLU A 124 -22.79 1.16 10.69
C GLU A 124 -23.05 -0.36 10.70
N GLY A 125 -24.22 -0.73 11.19
CA GLY A 125 -24.74 -2.10 11.18
C GLY A 125 -23.81 -3.12 11.84
N LYS A 126 -23.82 -4.36 11.32
CA LYS A 126 -23.03 -5.49 11.87
C LYS A 126 -21.51 -5.32 11.79
N TYR A 127 -21.01 -4.35 11.02
CA TYR A 127 -19.58 -4.13 10.81
C TYR A 127 -19.06 -2.89 11.53
N ASN A 128 -19.91 -2.18 12.27
CA ASN A 128 -19.52 -0.98 13.00
C ASN A 128 -18.25 -1.20 13.85
N GLY A 129 -17.27 -0.30 13.71
CA GLY A 129 -15.98 -0.34 14.38
C GLY A 129 -14.97 -1.31 13.76
N SER A 130 -15.31 -1.96 12.64
CA SER A 130 -14.41 -2.88 11.93
C SER A 130 -13.76 -2.20 10.73
N VAL A 131 -12.58 -2.68 10.35
CA VAL A 131 -11.80 -2.13 9.22
C VAL A 131 -11.39 -3.24 8.26
N LEU A 132 -11.45 -2.99 6.96
CA LEU A 132 -10.72 -3.77 5.94
C LEU A 132 -9.56 -2.95 5.41
N THR A 133 -8.39 -3.57 5.23
CA THR A 133 -7.20 -2.92 4.67
C THR A 133 -6.87 -3.50 3.31
N MET A 134 -6.70 -2.61 2.33
CA MET A 134 -6.36 -2.96 0.95
C MET A 134 -5.13 -2.19 0.51
N VAL A 135 -4.13 -2.91 -0.01
CA VAL A 135 -2.93 -2.34 -0.62
C VAL A 135 -2.69 -3.05 -1.93
N GLY A 136 -2.50 -2.29 -3.01
CA GLY A 136 -2.24 -2.89 -4.31
C GLY A 136 -2.37 -1.91 -5.47
N ARG A 137 -2.20 -2.45 -6.69
CA ARG A 137 -2.25 -1.70 -7.95
C ARG A 137 -3.69 -1.43 -8.38
N ASN A 138 -3.97 -0.21 -8.82
CA ASN A 138 -5.27 0.22 -9.33
C ASN A 138 -5.10 1.01 -10.65
N PRO A 139 -5.16 0.33 -11.81
CA PRO A 139 -5.12 0.96 -13.13
C PRO A 139 -6.50 1.57 -13.45
N VAL A 140 -6.66 2.87 -13.19
CA VAL A 140 -7.97 3.52 -12.99
C VAL A 140 -8.94 3.36 -14.17
N PHE A 141 -8.42 3.29 -15.40
CA PHE A 141 -9.21 3.22 -16.63
C PHE A 141 -9.57 1.81 -17.08
N GLU A 142 -9.08 0.76 -16.40
CA GLU A 142 -9.55 -0.60 -16.66
C GLU A 142 -10.99 -0.79 -16.15
N SER A 143 -11.79 -1.57 -16.89
CA SER A 143 -13.22 -1.76 -16.62
C SER A 143 -13.50 -2.56 -15.35
N VAL A 144 -12.57 -3.44 -14.95
CA VAL A 144 -12.55 -4.19 -13.69
C VAL A 144 -11.13 -4.21 -13.19
N ARG A 145 -10.94 -3.81 -11.94
CA ARG A 145 -9.61 -3.78 -11.31
C ARG A 145 -9.65 -4.66 -10.07
N GLU A 146 -8.58 -5.40 -9.82
CA GLU A 146 -8.50 -6.29 -8.67
C GLU A 146 -7.45 -5.81 -7.68
N VAL A 147 -7.86 -5.63 -6.42
CA VAL A 147 -6.98 -5.18 -5.33
C VAL A 147 -6.99 -6.22 -4.20
N PRO A 148 -5.83 -6.64 -3.67
CA PRO A 148 -5.76 -7.55 -2.54
C PRO A 148 -6.38 -6.97 -1.27
N VAL A 149 -7.13 -7.81 -0.54
CA VAL A 149 -7.49 -7.55 0.86
C VAL A 149 -6.45 -8.22 1.74
N LEU A 150 -5.65 -7.40 2.41
CA LEU A 150 -4.53 -7.89 3.23
C LEU A 150 -4.98 -8.39 4.61
N GLY A 151 -6.00 -7.75 5.16
CA GLY A 151 -6.33 -7.88 6.56
C GLY A 151 -7.53 -7.03 6.96
N GLY A 152 -7.78 -7.04 8.26
CA GLY A 152 -8.81 -6.21 8.87
C GLY A 152 -8.81 -6.30 10.39
N THR A 153 -9.59 -5.42 11.00
CA THR A 153 -9.80 -5.35 12.46
C THR A 153 -11.25 -5.64 12.81
N GLY A 154 -11.54 -5.85 14.10
CA GLY A 154 -12.90 -6.10 14.58
C GLY A 154 -13.51 -7.35 13.96
N TYR A 155 -14.64 -7.18 13.28
CA TYR A 155 -15.31 -8.25 12.55
C TYR A 155 -14.37 -8.87 11.50
N PHE A 156 -13.48 -8.10 10.86
CA PHE A 156 -12.62 -8.56 9.75
C PHE A 156 -11.24 -9.07 10.18
N ARG A 157 -11.05 -9.44 11.46
CA ARG A 157 -9.79 -10.08 11.89
C ARG A 157 -9.48 -11.30 11.03
N LEU A 158 -8.23 -11.38 10.58
CA LEU A 158 -7.71 -12.44 9.69
C LEU A 158 -8.38 -12.49 8.30
N ALA A 159 -9.07 -11.42 7.88
CA ALA A 159 -9.63 -11.35 6.54
C ALA A 159 -8.52 -11.40 5.50
N ARG A 160 -8.64 -12.33 4.55
CA ARG A 160 -7.82 -12.40 3.34
C ARG A 160 -8.73 -12.55 2.14
N GLY A 161 -8.45 -11.82 1.08
CA GLY A 161 -9.43 -11.69 0.01
C GLY A 161 -8.94 -10.85 -1.15
N TYR A 162 -9.90 -10.46 -1.99
CA TYR A 162 -9.71 -9.52 -3.08
C TYR A 162 -10.96 -8.64 -3.21
N ALA A 163 -10.77 -7.46 -3.77
CA ALA A 163 -11.84 -6.55 -4.15
C ALA A 163 -11.82 -6.35 -5.66
N LEU A 164 -13.00 -6.40 -6.28
CA LEU A 164 -13.19 -6.02 -7.68
C LEU A 164 -13.80 -4.62 -7.73
N LEU A 165 -13.12 -3.71 -8.40
CA LEU A 165 -13.46 -2.29 -8.46
C LEU A 165 -14.02 -1.94 -9.84
N ARG A 166 -15.04 -1.08 -9.85
CA ARG A 166 -15.60 -0.48 -11.08
C ARG A 166 -15.87 1.00 -10.87
N THR A 167 -15.43 1.83 -11.80
CA THR A 167 -15.75 3.27 -11.78
C THR A 167 -17.16 3.46 -12.30
N TYR A 168 -18.05 4.01 -11.48
CA TYR A 168 -19.45 4.22 -11.81
C TYR A 168 -19.70 5.60 -12.41
N ARG A 169 -19.03 6.62 -11.86
CA ARG A 169 -19.12 8.01 -12.32
C ARG A 169 -17.76 8.68 -12.18
N MET A 170 -17.40 9.49 -13.17
CA MET A 170 -16.28 10.42 -13.13
C MET A 170 -16.74 11.72 -13.78
N ASP A 171 -16.90 12.76 -12.98
CA ASP A 171 -17.38 14.06 -13.40
C ASP A 171 -16.27 15.09 -13.20
N GLN A 172 -15.61 15.45 -14.29
CA GLN A 172 -14.47 16.37 -14.27
C GLN A 172 -14.87 17.79 -13.85
N SER A 173 -16.12 18.19 -14.07
CA SER A 173 -16.58 19.54 -13.74
C SER A 173 -16.72 19.75 -12.22
N THR A 174 -17.15 18.70 -11.52
CA THR A 174 -17.37 18.71 -10.08
C THR A 174 -16.25 18.04 -9.28
N GLY A 175 -15.31 17.37 -9.97
CA GLY A 175 -14.27 16.56 -9.33
C GLY A 175 -14.81 15.30 -8.65
N LEU A 176 -16.04 14.87 -8.96
CA LEU A 176 -16.67 13.71 -8.35
C LEU A 176 -16.24 12.41 -9.03
N VAL A 177 -15.75 11.46 -8.25
CA VAL A 177 -15.51 10.08 -8.66
C VAL A 177 -16.25 9.12 -7.74
N THR A 178 -17.09 8.26 -8.31
CA THR A 178 -17.78 7.18 -7.60
C THR A 178 -17.20 5.85 -8.04
N VAL A 179 -16.73 5.04 -7.09
CA VAL A 179 -16.18 3.70 -7.36
C VAL A 179 -16.89 2.65 -6.52
N GLY A 180 -17.45 1.64 -7.18
CA GLY A 180 -18.03 0.46 -6.54
C GLY A 180 -16.96 -0.60 -6.25
N TYR A 181 -17.07 -1.23 -5.09
CA TYR A 181 -16.21 -2.30 -4.61
C TYR A 181 -17.04 -3.54 -4.32
N ASN A 182 -16.67 -4.65 -4.95
CA ASN A 182 -17.19 -5.97 -4.64
C ASN A 182 -16.08 -6.77 -3.94
N VAL A 183 -16.15 -6.84 -2.62
CA VAL A 183 -15.14 -7.51 -1.80
C VAL A 183 -15.54 -8.94 -1.56
N THR A 184 -14.63 -9.87 -1.84
CA THR A 184 -14.72 -11.27 -1.44
C THR A 184 -13.58 -11.56 -0.49
N HIS A 185 -13.90 -11.93 0.75
CA HIS A 185 -12.88 -12.32 1.72
C HIS A 185 -13.28 -13.58 2.46
N GLU A 186 -12.28 -14.34 2.91
CA GLU A 186 -12.46 -15.53 3.70
C GLU A 186 -12.07 -15.26 5.16
N ARG A 187 -12.67 -16.04 6.07
CA ARG A 187 -12.25 -16.14 7.47
C ARG A 187 -11.72 -17.55 7.70
N GLY A 188 -10.46 -17.65 8.07
CA GLY A 188 -9.81 -18.91 8.42
C GLY A 188 -8.65 -19.26 7.51
N ILE A 189 -7.78 -20.13 8.04
CA ILE A 189 -6.62 -20.67 7.34
C ILE A 189 -7.06 -22.01 6.77
N HIS A 190 -7.69 -22.03 5.60
CA HIS A 190 -7.90 -23.29 4.89
C HIS A 190 -7.60 -23.14 3.41
N LEU A 191 -6.80 -24.07 2.94
CA LEU A 191 -6.07 -23.96 1.70
C LEU A 191 -6.90 -24.73 0.66
N ALA A 192 -7.27 -24.07 -0.43
CA ALA A 192 -7.41 -24.79 -1.70
C ALA A 192 -6.11 -25.58 -1.98
N GLU A 193 -6.11 -26.46 -2.97
CA GLU A 193 -4.82 -26.92 -3.50
C GLU A 193 -3.95 -25.70 -3.79
N LYS A 194 -2.74 -25.71 -3.26
CA LYS A 194 -1.84 -24.57 -3.32
C LYS A 194 -0.72 -24.87 -4.29
N LYS A 195 -0.48 -23.93 -5.17
CA LYS A 195 0.70 -23.91 -6.03
C LYS A 195 1.76 -23.05 -5.37
N THR A 196 3.00 -23.49 -5.53
CA THR A 196 4.17 -22.67 -5.21
C THR A 196 4.84 -22.31 -6.52
N THR A 197 4.97 -21.01 -6.77
CA THR A 197 5.63 -20.47 -7.96
C THR A 197 6.90 -19.76 -7.53
N GLN A 198 7.98 -20.01 -8.26
CA GLN A 198 9.26 -19.32 -8.07
C GLN A 198 9.51 -18.41 -9.26
N LEU A 199 9.76 -17.14 -8.98
CA LEU A 199 10.11 -16.15 -9.99
C LEU A 199 11.52 -15.65 -9.73
N HIS A 200 12.25 -15.39 -10.80
CA HIS A 200 13.57 -14.78 -10.77
C HIS A 200 13.60 -13.65 -11.79
N PHE A 201 14.07 -12.47 -11.38
CA PHE A 201 14.19 -11.29 -12.23
C PHE A 201 15.12 -10.26 -11.58
N TYR A 202 15.49 -9.24 -12.35
CA TYR A 202 16.29 -8.11 -11.91
C TYR A 202 15.45 -6.84 -11.91
N PHE A 203 15.46 -6.14 -10.78
CA PHE A 203 14.86 -4.82 -10.60
C PHE A 203 15.89 -3.75 -10.96
N GLN A 204 15.52 -2.83 -11.85
CA GLN A 204 16.38 -1.78 -12.37
C GLN A 204 15.90 -0.41 -11.88
N GLU A 205 16.63 0.23 -10.98
CA GLU A 205 16.35 1.60 -10.55
C GLU A 205 17.25 2.61 -11.25
N ILE A 206 16.63 3.61 -11.87
CA ILE A 206 17.30 4.69 -12.59
C ILE A 206 16.92 6.00 -11.90
N SER A 207 17.84 6.57 -11.13
CA SER A 207 17.62 7.78 -10.33
C SER A 207 18.14 9.06 -10.99
N ALA A 208 18.84 8.95 -12.12
CA ALA A 208 19.43 10.08 -12.85
C ALA A 208 19.23 9.94 -14.37
N GLY A 209 19.50 11.02 -15.10
CA GLY A 209 19.33 11.10 -16.55
C GLY A 209 17.97 11.68 -16.97
N PRO A 210 17.68 11.72 -18.28
CA PRO A 210 16.48 12.39 -18.81
C PRO A 210 15.17 11.68 -18.45
N ASN A 211 15.21 10.37 -18.19
CA ASN A 211 14.05 9.53 -17.93
C ASN A 211 14.26 8.71 -16.65
N PRO A 212 14.30 9.34 -15.46
CA PRO A 212 14.46 8.59 -14.21
C PRO A 212 13.22 7.71 -13.99
N SER A 213 13.42 6.47 -13.52
CA SER A 213 12.35 5.54 -13.17
C SER A 213 11.84 5.76 -11.73
N VAL A 214 12.56 6.55 -10.94
CA VAL A 214 12.20 6.91 -9.57
C VAL A 214 12.34 8.42 -9.33
N VAL A 215 11.42 8.99 -8.55
CA VAL A 215 11.43 10.42 -8.19
C VAL A 215 11.25 10.61 -6.69
N LEU A 216 12.01 11.55 -6.11
CA LEU A 216 11.78 12.04 -4.75
C LEU A 216 10.56 12.96 -4.75
N VAL A 217 9.53 12.62 -3.99
CA VAL A 217 8.25 13.36 -3.97
C VAL A 217 8.05 14.16 -2.69
N ALA A 218 8.70 13.75 -1.59
CA ALA A 218 8.68 14.49 -0.34
C ALA A 218 9.95 14.23 0.48
N LYS A 219 10.34 15.23 1.26
CA LYS A 219 11.35 15.11 2.31
C LYS A 219 11.05 16.10 3.45
N ALA A 220 11.41 15.75 4.68
CA ALA A 220 11.41 16.69 5.80
C ALA A 220 12.59 17.68 5.69
N ASN A 221 12.50 18.83 6.36
CA ASN A 221 13.59 19.82 6.42
C ASN A 221 14.87 19.27 7.08
N THR A 222 14.77 18.25 7.94
CA THR A 222 15.89 17.57 8.59
C THR A 222 16.53 16.48 7.72
N THR A 223 15.91 16.10 6.60
CA THR A 223 16.31 14.92 5.81
C THR A 223 17.73 15.04 5.27
N ASP A 224 18.10 16.20 4.76
CA ASP A 224 19.43 16.42 4.15
C ASP A 224 20.56 16.38 5.20
N ALA A 225 20.23 16.68 6.46
CA ALA A 225 21.16 16.56 7.60
C ALA A 225 21.19 15.15 8.20
N SER A 226 20.24 14.28 7.82
CA SER A 226 20.16 12.91 8.33
C SER A 226 21.18 12.01 7.62
N PRO A 227 22.08 11.32 8.34
CA PRO A 227 23.05 10.41 7.72
C PRO A 227 22.38 9.22 7.00
N SER A 228 21.16 8.86 7.40
CA SER A 228 20.32 7.83 6.78
C SER A 228 19.28 8.37 5.78
N SER A 229 19.29 9.67 5.48
CA SER A 229 18.26 10.34 4.66
C SER A 229 16.82 10.09 5.14
N PHE A 230 16.63 9.88 6.46
CA PHE A 230 15.35 9.60 7.10
C PHE A 230 14.29 10.63 6.70
N GLY A 231 13.12 10.15 6.29
CA GLY A 231 12.00 10.99 5.86
C GLY A 231 11.94 11.29 4.36
N SER A 232 12.92 10.83 3.56
CA SER A 232 12.78 10.83 2.10
C SER A 232 11.67 9.88 1.65
N VAL A 233 10.78 10.32 0.75
CA VAL A 233 9.72 9.52 0.14
C VAL A 233 9.87 9.55 -1.38
N PHE A 234 9.86 8.37 -1.99
CA PHE A 234 10.06 8.17 -3.42
C PHE A 234 8.88 7.43 -4.04
N VAL A 235 8.56 7.77 -5.29
CA VAL A 235 7.64 7.01 -6.15
C VAL A 235 8.42 6.42 -7.31
N ALA A 236 8.21 5.14 -7.60
CA ALA A 236 8.99 4.37 -8.55
C ALA A 236 8.10 3.62 -9.55
N ASP A 237 8.56 3.57 -10.80
CA ASP A 237 8.07 2.71 -11.88
C ASP A 237 9.28 2.08 -12.60
N ASN A 238 9.89 1.09 -11.93
CA ASN A 238 11.19 0.54 -12.30
C ASN A 238 11.03 -0.64 -13.28
N PRO A 239 11.85 -0.74 -14.35
CA PRO A 239 11.86 -1.94 -15.20
C PRO A 239 12.22 -3.20 -14.41
N LEU A 240 11.57 -4.31 -14.77
CA LEU A 240 11.99 -5.66 -14.40
C LEU A 240 12.56 -6.36 -15.64
N THR A 241 13.73 -6.96 -15.51
CA THR A 241 14.42 -7.65 -16.62
C THR A 241 14.77 -9.09 -16.25
N GLU A 242 14.87 -9.96 -17.26
CA GLU A 242 15.28 -11.37 -17.09
C GLU A 242 16.76 -11.50 -16.69
N GLY A 243 17.62 -10.61 -17.18
CA GLY A 243 19.04 -10.54 -16.87
C GLY A 243 19.44 -9.24 -16.15
N PRO A 244 20.69 -9.15 -15.64
CA PRO A 244 21.16 -8.00 -14.87
C PRO A 244 21.36 -6.73 -15.71
N GLU A 245 21.58 -6.87 -17.01
CA GLU A 245 21.76 -5.72 -17.89
C GLU A 245 20.43 -5.04 -18.19
N LEU A 246 20.40 -3.70 -18.21
CA LEU A 246 19.19 -2.93 -18.52
C LEU A 246 18.61 -3.24 -19.91
N THR A 247 19.45 -3.71 -20.84
CA THR A 247 19.06 -4.13 -22.19
C THR A 247 18.56 -5.57 -22.27
N SER A 248 18.54 -6.31 -21.16
CA SER A 248 18.01 -7.67 -21.12
C SER A 248 16.50 -7.66 -21.42
N LYS A 249 15.95 -8.85 -21.71
CA LYS A 249 14.52 -9.00 -21.98
C LYS A 249 13.68 -8.38 -20.84
N PRO A 250 12.78 -7.43 -21.12
CA PRO A 250 11.86 -6.92 -20.11
C PRO A 250 10.83 -8.00 -19.75
N VAL A 251 10.54 -8.15 -18.45
CA VAL A 251 9.57 -9.13 -17.92
C VAL A 251 8.44 -8.49 -17.11
N GLY A 252 8.54 -7.18 -16.86
CA GLY A 252 7.52 -6.46 -16.13
C GLY A 252 7.98 -5.11 -15.63
N ARG A 253 7.23 -4.56 -14.67
CA ARG A 253 7.52 -3.29 -13.99
C ARG A 253 7.30 -3.41 -12.49
N ALA A 254 8.08 -2.67 -11.71
CA ALA A 254 7.94 -2.53 -10.27
C ALA A 254 7.42 -1.13 -9.94
N GLN A 255 6.13 -1.07 -9.61
CA GLN A 255 5.37 0.16 -9.46
C GLN A 255 4.95 0.38 -8.01
N GLY A 256 5.37 1.49 -7.41
CA GLY A 256 4.89 1.85 -6.07
C GLY A 256 5.64 3.00 -5.43
N MET A 257 5.81 2.91 -4.12
CA MET A 257 6.38 3.96 -3.29
C MET A 257 7.27 3.35 -2.22
N TYR A 258 8.33 4.04 -1.84
CA TYR A 258 9.14 3.67 -0.68
C TYR A 258 9.64 4.91 0.06
N ALA A 259 9.96 4.74 1.35
CA ALA A 259 10.46 5.83 2.19
C ALA A 259 11.66 5.39 3.02
N ALA A 260 12.64 6.27 3.20
CA ALA A 260 13.74 6.06 4.14
C ALA A 260 13.18 6.15 5.58
N ALA A 261 13.07 4.99 6.24
CA ALA A 261 12.28 4.82 7.46
C ALA A 261 13.12 4.43 8.69
N SER A 262 14.45 4.51 8.58
CA SER A 262 15.39 4.26 9.68
C SER A 262 16.21 5.50 9.98
N GLN A 263 16.35 5.84 11.26
CA GLN A 263 17.20 6.95 11.72
C GLN A 263 18.68 6.55 11.84
N GLU A 264 18.97 5.25 11.89
CA GLU A 264 20.31 4.71 12.17
C GLU A 264 21.08 4.30 10.92
N GLU A 265 20.38 3.80 9.90
CA GLU A 265 20.96 3.32 8.64
C GLU A 265 20.04 3.65 7.46
N PHE A 266 20.58 3.64 6.24
CA PHE A 266 19.75 3.77 5.04
C PHE A 266 18.95 2.48 4.81
N ALA A 267 17.77 2.41 5.44
CA ALA A 267 16.80 1.35 5.26
C ALA A 267 15.45 1.92 4.84
N THR A 268 14.87 1.36 3.78
CA THR A 268 13.60 1.83 3.24
C THR A 268 12.45 0.93 3.70
N MET A 269 11.27 1.52 3.90
CA MET A 269 10.00 0.79 3.89
C MET A 269 9.48 0.82 2.45
N MET A 270 9.38 -0.34 1.81
CA MET A 270 8.94 -0.48 0.43
C MET A 270 7.48 -0.92 0.37
N SER A 271 6.70 -0.32 -0.53
CA SER A 271 5.36 -0.76 -0.94
C SER A 271 5.32 -0.78 -2.47
N ILE A 272 5.56 -1.95 -3.05
CA ILE A 272 5.83 -2.12 -4.49
C ILE A 272 4.94 -3.23 -5.05
N ASN A 273 4.37 -2.98 -6.23
CA ASN A 273 3.70 -3.98 -7.03
C ASN A 273 4.62 -4.45 -8.16
N PHE A 274 4.89 -5.76 -8.25
CA PHE A 274 5.51 -6.36 -9.43
C PHE A 274 4.42 -6.70 -10.45
N VAL A 275 4.39 -5.95 -11.55
CA VAL A 275 3.46 -6.10 -12.67
C VAL A 275 4.14 -6.93 -13.74
N LEU A 276 3.70 -8.17 -13.92
CA LEU A 276 4.32 -9.10 -14.87
C LEU A 276 3.66 -8.97 -16.24
N THR A 277 4.48 -8.91 -17.29
CA THR A 277 4.00 -8.65 -18.66
C THR A 277 4.30 -9.77 -19.64
N GLU A 278 4.91 -10.86 -19.17
CA GLU A 278 5.43 -11.94 -20.01
C GLU A 278 4.93 -13.31 -19.57
N GLY A 279 4.89 -14.25 -20.53
CA GLY A 279 4.61 -15.66 -20.27
C GLY A 279 3.22 -15.95 -19.70
N GLU A 280 3.11 -17.03 -18.92
CA GLU A 280 1.84 -17.46 -18.30
C GLU A 280 1.33 -16.49 -17.21
N TYR A 281 2.18 -15.59 -16.71
CA TYR A 281 1.85 -14.65 -15.65
C TYR A 281 1.51 -13.24 -16.16
N ASN A 282 1.45 -13.04 -17.48
CA ASN A 282 1.14 -11.75 -18.08
C ASN A 282 -0.17 -11.15 -17.52
N GLY A 283 -0.10 -9.89 -17.10
CA GLY A 283 -1.21 -9.14 -16.49
C GLY A 283 -1.40 -9.41 -15.00
N SER A 284 -0.64 -10.33 -14.41
CA SER A 284 -0.73 -10.63 -12.97
C SER A 284 0.18 -9.71 -12.16
N VAL A 285 -0.21 -9.50 -10.89
CA VAL A 285 0.51 -8.60 -9.99
C VAL A 285 0.83 -9.32 -8.68
N LEU A 286 2.02 -9.07 -8.14
CA LEU A 286 2.40 -9.39 -6.76
C LEU A 286 2.61 -8.09 -5.98
N THR A 287 2.12 -8.02 -4.75
CA THR A 287 2.30 -6.86 -3.87
C THR A 287 3.28 -7.19 -2.74
N MET A 288 4.33 -6.39 -2.63
CA MET A 288 5.38 -6.49 -1.62
C MET A 288 5.32 -5.29 -0.68
N LEU A 289 5.38 -5.54 0.63
CA LEU A 289 5.42 -4.49 1.66
C LEU A 289 6.42 -4.86 2.75
N GLY A 290 7.58 -4.23 2.81
CA GLY A 290 8.64 -4.67 3.72
C GLY A 290 9.76 -3.68 3.96
N ARG A 291 10.61 -3.99 4.94
CA ARG A 291 11.83 -3.24 5.25
C ARG A 291 12.97 -3.72 4.36
N ASN A 292 13.71 -2.80 3.77
CA ASN A 292 14.85 -3.05 2.90
C ASN A 292 16.11 -2.32 3.41
N PRO A 293 16.94 -2.97 4.24
CA PRO A 293 18.23 -2.42 4.69
C PRO A 293 19.30 -2.63 3.63
N ILE A 294 19.53 -1.62 2.78
CA ILE A 294 20.27 -1.79 1.52
C ILE A 294 21.75 -2.19 1.71
N ALA A 295 22.34 -1.88 2.87
CA ALA A 295 23.70 -2.28 3.22
C ALA A 295 23.84 -3.80 3.48
N GLN A 296 22.75 -4.52 3.73
CA GLN A 296 22.78 -5.97 3.92
C GLN A 296 22.92 -6.69 2.58
N HIS A 297 23.78 -7.71 2.55
CA HIS A 297 24.06 -8.50 1.35
C HIS A 297 22.86 -9.33 0.87
N VAL A 298 22.06 -9.85 1.80
CA VAL A 298 20.84 -10.62 1.52
C VAL A 298 19.73 -10.03 2.35
N ARG A 299 18.61 -9.74 1.70
CA ARG A 299 17.44 -9.13 2.34
C ARG A 299 16.22 -9.94 1.99
N GLU A 300 15.26 -10.00 2.89
CA GLU A 300 13.98 -10.68 2.67
C GLU A 300 12.85 -9.67 2.86
N MET A 301 11.88 -9.68 1.95
CA MET A 301 10.67 -8.88 2.06
C MET A 301 9.43 -9.74 1.82
N PRO A 302 8.33 -9.53 2.56
CA PRO A 302 7.14 -10.34 2.41
C PRO A 302 6.34 -9.94 1.17
N ILE A 303 5.86 -10.96 0.46
CA ILE A 303 4.77 -10.82 -0.51
C ILE A 303 3.46 -10.96 0.25
N ILE A 304 2.67 -9.89 0.25
CA ILE A 304 1.48 -9.73 1.09
C ILE A 304 0.17 -9.90 0.32
N GLY A 305 0.23 -9.98 -1.01
CA GLY A 305 -0.94 -10.14 -1.85
C GLY A 305 -0.58 -10.29 -3.33
N GLY A 306 -1.60 -10.46 -4.15
CA GLY A 306 -1.49 -10.46 -5.60
C GLY A 306 -2.87 -10.48 -6.26
N SER A 307 -2.87 -10.26 -7.58
CA SER A 307 -4.07 -10.28 -8.43
C SER A 307 -3.84 -11.11 -9.70
N GLY A 308 -4.92 -11.43 -10.42
CA GLY A 308 -4.84 -12.28 -11.61
C GLY A 308 -4.46 -13.71 -11.23
N TYR A 309 -3.40 -14.24 -11.86
CA TYR A 309 -2.86 -15.58 -11.56
C TYR A 309 -2.44 -15.72 -10.10
N PHE A 310 -1.98 -14.63 -9.48
CA PHE A 310 -1.51 -14.59 -8.09
C PHE A 310 -2.56 -14.08 -7.10
N ARG A 311 -3.85 -14.21 -7.42
CA ARG A 311 -4.92 -13.90 -6.47
C ARG A 311 -4.73 -14.66 -5.16
N LEU A 312 -4.91 -13.97 -4.03
CA LEU A 312 -4.67 -14.50 -2.67
C LEU A 312 -3.22 -14.91 -2.37
N ALA A 313 -2.26 -14.55 -3.22
CA ALA A 313 -0.86 -14.92 -3.01
C ALA A 313 -0.29 -14.39 -1.70
N TRP A 314 0.66 -15.14 -1.15
CA TRP A 314 1.54 -14.73 -0.07
C TRP A 314 2.85 -15.49 -0.17
N GLY A 315 3.91 -14.93 0.40
CA GLY A 315 5.24 -15.53 0.32
C GLY A 315 6.31 -14.53 0.68
N TYR A 316 7.46 -14.65 0.04
CA TYR A 316 8.61 -13.78 0.32
C TYR A 316 9.46 -13.58 -0.94
N ALA A 317 10.22 -12.50 -0.93
CA ALA A 317 11.22 -12.15 -1.91
C ALA A 317 12.58 -12.06 -1.23
N VAL A 318 13.56 -12.82 -1.71
CA VAL A 318 14.96 -12.71 -1.32
C VAL A 318 15.68 -11.90 -2.38
N LEU A 319 16.35 -10.83 -1.96
CA LEU A 319 16.99 -9.90 -2.87
C LEU A 319 18.45 -9.61 -2.52
N ARG A 320 19.25 -9.36 -3.56
CA ARG A 320 20.69 -9.08 -3.50
C ARG A 320 21.02 -7.92 -4.41
N THR A 321 21.79 -6.95 -3.93
CA THR A 321 22.28 -5.88 -4.80
C THR A 321 23.31 -6.46 -5.77
N HIS A 322 23.02 -6.42 -7.07
CA HIS A 322 23.89 -6.93 -8.12
C HIS A 322 24.88 -5.85 -8.60
N LYS A 323 24.37 -4.63 -8.82
CA LYS A 323 25.17 -3.48 -9.27
C LYS A 323 24.68 -2.21 -8.59
N LEU A 324 25.62 -1.37 -8.17
CA LEU A 324 25.39 -0.01 -7.70
C LEU A 324 26.34 0.91 -8.46
N ASP A 325 25.80 1.77 -9.31
CA ASP A 325 26.53 2.75 -10.11
C ASP A 325 25.99 4.16 -9.82
N PRO A 326 26.51 4.83 -8.77
CA PRO A 326 26.04 6.15 -8.37
C PRO A 326 26.30 7.23 -9.42
N ALA A 327 27.34 7.08 -10.25
CA ALA A 327 27.67 8.04 -11.29
C ALA A 327 26.64 8.03 -12.42
N ALA A 328 26.16 6.83 -12.79
CA ALA A 328 25.07 6.65 -13.74
C ALA A 328 23.68 6.80 -13.11
N GLY A 329 23.57 6.80 -11.77
CA GLY A 329 22.30 6.72 -11.06
C GLY A 329 21.57 5.41 -11.32
N LEU A 330 22.29 4.28 -11.43
CA LEU A 330 21.72 2.97 -11.71
C LEU A 330 21.94 2.01 -10.53
N VAL A 331 20.86 1.35 -10.10
CA VAL A 331 20.92 0.23 -9.16
C VAL A 331 20.23 -0.98 -9.76
N THR A 332 20.96 -2.10 -9.83
CA THR A 332 20.42 -3.39 -10.25
C THR A 332 20.33 -4.31 -9.04
N VAL A 333 19.15 -4.86 -8.79
CA VAL A 333 18.89 -5.75 -7.66
C VAL A 333 18.29 -7.05 -8.18
N GLU A 334 18.92 -8.17 -7.87
CA GLU A 334 18.40 -9.50 -8.17
C GLU A 334 17.29 -9.86 -7.17
N TYR A 335 16.18 -10.41 -7.65
CA TYR A 335 15.05 -10.88 -6.85
C TYR A 335 14.77 -12.36 -7.13
N ASN A 336 14.67 -13.14 -6.06
CA ASN A 336 14.13 -14.50 -6.05
C ASN A 336 12.83 -14.48 -5.23
N VAL A 337 11.69 -14.67 -5.88
CA VAL A 337 10.37 -14.54 -5.28
C VAL A 337 9.71 -15.90 -5.19
N THR A 338 9.36 -16.35 -3.98
CA THR A 338 8.61 -17.57 -3.73
C THR A 338 7.21 -17.20 -3.28
N VAL A 339 6.20 -17.61 -4.06
CA VAL A 339 4.79 -17.27 -3.77
C VAL A 339 3.90 -18.50 -3.75
N ILE A 340 3.00 -18.51 -2.77
CA ILE A 340 2.00 -19.54 -2.56
C ILE A 340 0.64 -18.95 -2.90
N HIS A 341 -0.06 -19.58 -3.83
CA HIS A 341 -1.37 -19.14 -4.32
C HIS A 341 -2.29 -20.35 -4.63
N PRO A 342 -3.60 -20.13 -4.81
CA PRO A 342 -4.55 -21.18 -5.21
C PRO A 342 -4.28 -21.78 -6.59
#